data_AF-A0A5E4X3X9-F1
#
_entry.id   AF-A0A5E4X3X9-F1
#
_cell.length_a   1.000
_cell.length_b   1.000
_cell.length_c   1.000
_cell.angle_alpha   90.00
_cell.angle_beta   90.00
_cell.angle_gamma   90.00
#
_symmetry.space_group_name_H-M   'P 1'
#
loop_
_entity.id
_entity.type
_entity.pdbx_description
1 polymer ?
#
loop_
_entity_poly.entity_id
_entity_poly.type
_entity_poly.pdbx_seq_one_letter_code
_entity_poly.pdbx_strand_id
1 'polypeptide(L)'
;MVPLLMNVGLLTEASLTSLGHMCAVHGRILQEYAAGMTPTGSLLSILRNYQNDFGLTAMGQQKIGSPGEAKGGNKFANNGCKPGRK
;
A
#
# COMPACT_ATOMS: atom_id res chain seq x y z
N MET A 1 0.09 -12.60 -7.65
CA MET A 1 0.32 -11.47 -6.74
C MET A 1 -0.71 -10.35 -6.91
N VAL A 2 -0.89 -9.81 -8.12
CA VAL A 2 -1.91 -8.76 -8.40
C VAL A 2 -3.35 -9.12 -7.94
N PRO A 3 -3.88 -10.36 -8.11
CA PRO A 3 -5.23 -10.70 -7.67
C PRO A 3 -5.41 -10.72 -6.14
N LEU A 4 -4.36 -11.08 -5.40
CA LEU A 4 -4.38 -11.11 -3.93
C LEU A 4 -4.45 -9.70 -3.35
N LEU A 5 -3.75 -8.75 -3.97
CA LEU A 5 -3.70 -7.36 -3.50
C LEU A 5 -4.99 -6.59 -3.87
N MET A 6 -5.61 -6.90 -5.01
CA MET A 6 -6.95 -6.43 -5.38
C MET A 6 -8.01 -6.91 -4.37
N ASN A 7 -7.96 -8.17 -3.94
CA ASN A 7 -8.92 -8.75 -2.98
C ASN A 7 -8.82 -8.17 -1.56
N VAL A 8 -7.66 -7.65 -1.15
CA VAL A 8 -7.46 -7.00 0.16
C VAL A 8 -7.85 -5.51 0.12
N GLY A 9 -8.27 -5.00 -1.05
CA GLY A 9 -8.60 -3.58 -1.24
C GLY A 9 -7.37 -2.66 -1.22
N LEU A 10 -6.17 -3.25 -1.33
CA LEU A 10 -4.89 -2.53 -1.36
C LEU A 10 -4.53 -2.03 -2.76
N LEU A 11 -5.03 -2.72 -3.80
CA LEU A 11 -4.89 -2.27 -5.18
C LEU A 11 -6.24 -1.78 -5.71
N THR A 12 -6.29 -0.51 -6.10
CA THR A 12 -7.32 0.05 -6.98
C THR A 12 -6.84 -0.03 -8.44
N GLU A 13 -7.74 -0.03 -9.44
CA GLU A 13 -7.35 -0.04 -10.86
C GLU A 13 -6.34 1.07 -11.21
N ALA A 14 -6.48 2.25 -10.59
CA ALA A 14 -5.56 3.36 -10.76
C ALA A 14 -4.13 3.08 -10.24
N SER A 15 -3.98 2.30 -9.17
CA SER A 15 -2.68 1.95 -8.58
C SER A 15 -1.95 0.81 -9.32
N LEU A 16 -2.65 0.10 -10.21
CA LEU A 16 -2.12 -1.05 -10.93
C LEU A 16 -1.09 -0.64 -11.99
N THR A 17 -1.29 0.50 -12.63
CA THR A 17 -0.32 1.09 -13.56
C THR A 17 0.94 1.56 -12.84
N SER A 18 0.80 2.19 -11.66
CA SER A 18 1.94 2.59 -10.83
C SER A 18 2.75 1.37 -10.36
N LEU A 19 2.07 0.31 -9.92
CA LEU A 19 2.72 -0.96 -9.55
C LEU A 19 3.46 -1.59 -10.73
N GLY A 20 2.86 -1.60 -11.93
CA GLY A 20 3.48 -2.13 -13.14
C GLY A 20 4.79 -1.40 -13.49
N HIS A 21 4.78 -0.07 -13.47
CA HIS A 21 5.96 0.74 -13.72
C HIS A 21 7.02 0.56 -12.63
N MET A 22 6.62 0.50 -11.36
CA MET A 22 7.54 0.22 -10.24
C MET A 22 8.28 -1.11 -10.44
N CYS A 23 7.56 -2.19 -10.78
CA CYS A 23 8.15 -3.50 -11.03
C CYS A 23 9.14 -3.48 -12.21
N ALA A 24 8.80 -2.79 -13.30
CA ALA A 24 9.66 -2.66 -14.47
C ALA A 24 10.96 -1.89 -14.13
N VAL A 25 10.85 -0.76 -13.42
CA VAL A 25 12.00 0.05 -12.99
C VAL A 25 12.88 -0.74 -12.02
N HIS A 26 12.28 -1.47 -11.08
CA HIS A 26 13.04 -2.30 -10.15
C HIS A 26 13.81 -3.42 -10.86
N GLY A 27 13.20 -4.09 -11.85
CA GLY A 27 13.88 -5.10 -12.66
C GLY A 27 15.10 -4.53 -13.40
N ARG A 28 15.00 -3.32 -13.95
CA ARG A 28 16.13 -2.64 -14.58
C ARG A 28 17.26 -2.31 -13.60
N ILE A 29 16.92 -1.85 -12.39
CA ILE A 29 17.91 -1.58 -11.34
C ILE A 29 18.65 -2.87 -10.95
N LEU A 30 17.93 -4.00 -10.83
CA LEU A 30 18.55 -5.30 -10.56
C LEU A 30 19.47 -5.75 -11.69
N GLN A 31 19.13 -5.46 -12.94
CA GLN A 31 20.01 -5.76 -14.09
C GLN A 31 21.30 -4.93 -14.03
N GLU A 32 21.24 -3.65 -13.68
CA GLU A 32 22.42 -2.80 -13.52
C GLU A 32 23.31 -3.31 -12.37
N TYR A 33 22.71 -3.71 -11.25
CA TYR A 33 23.45 -4.37 -10.15
C TYR A 33 24.07 -5.71 -10.56
N ALA A 34 23.34 -6.54 -11.30
CA ALA A 34 23.87 -7.82 -11.79
C ALA A 34 25.03 -7.64 -12.78
N ALA A 35 25.02 -6.54 -13.54
CA ALA A 35 26.11 -6.14 -14.42
C ALA A 35 27.29 -5.48 -13.66
N GLY A 36 27.23 -5.36 -12.33
CA GLY A 36 28.26 -4.72 -11.51
C GLY A 36 28.30 -3.19 -11.64
N MET A 37 27.30 -2.58 -12.26
CA MET A 37 27.18 -1.14 -12.42
C MET A 37 26.35 -0.54 -11.29
N THR A 38 26.73 0.66 -10.85
CA THR A 38 25.91 1.42 -9.89
C THR A 38 24.72 2.05 -10.61
N PRO A 39 23.47 1.84 -10.16
CA PRO A 39 22.32 2.41 -10.84
C PRO A 39 22.31 3.93 -10.76
N THR A 40 21.84 4.55 -11.83
CA THR A 40 21.86 6.01 -11.97
C THR A 40 20.95 6.66 -10.91
N GLY A 41 21.37 7.78 -10.31
CA GLY A 41 20.57 8.49 -9.28
C GLY A 41 19.17 8.86 -9.75
N SER A 42 18.98 9.13 -11.05
CA SER A 42 17.67 9.38 -11.65
C SER A 42 16.76 8.15 -11.61
N LEU A 43 17.29 6.94 -11.85
CA LEU A 43 16.53 5.68 -11.75
C LEU A 43 16.07 5.42 -10.33
N LEU A 44 16.94 5.66 -9.35
CA LEU A 44 16.61 5.54 -7.93
C LEU A 44 15.53 6.57 -7.52
N SER A 45 15.62 7.79 -8.05
CA SER A 45 14.62 8.84 -7.79
C SER A 45 13.26 8.50 -8.39
N ILE A 46 13.23 7.95 -9.61
CA ILE A 46 12.01 7.48 -10.27
C ILE A 46 11.38 6.33 -9.48
N LEU A 47 12.17 5.35 -9.03
CA LEU A 47 11.67 4.25 -8.21
C LEU A 47 11.04 4.77 -6.92
N ARG A 48 11.69 5.74 -6.25
CA ARG A 48 11.17 6.35 -5.03
C ARG A 48 9.86 7.11 -5.26
N ASN A 49 9.71 7.79 -6.39
CA ASN A 49 8.47 8.48 -6.73
C ASN A 49 7.31 7.49 -6.92
N TYR A 50 7.51 6.41 -7.67
CA TYR A 50 6.49 5.38 -7.82
C TYR A 50 6.14 4.67 -6.51
N GLN A 51 7.12 4.47 -5.62
CA GLN A 51 6.89 3.95 -4.27
C GLN A 51 6.03 4.89 -3.42
N ASN A 52 6.27 6.21 -3.52
CA ASN A 52 5.46 7.20 -2.82
C ASN A 52 4.03 7.24 -3.36
N ASP A 53 3.86 7.23 -4.69
CA ASP A 53 2.54 7.23 -5.35
C ASP A 53 1.74 5.95 -5.09
N PHE A 54 2.42 4.82 -4.88
CA PHE A 54 1.78 3.56 -4.47
C PHE A 54 1.36 3.57 -2.99
N GLY A 55 1.83 4.52 -2.18
CA GLY A 55 1.48 4.63 -0.77
C GLY A 55 2.42 3.90 0.18
N LEU A 56 3.60 3.47 -0.27
CA LEU A 56 4.66 2.89 0.59
C LEU A 56 5.39 3.94 1.45
N THR A 57 4.81 5.14 1.62
CA THR A 57 5.38 6.16 2.48
C THR A 57 5.31 5.72 3.95
N ALA A 58 6.31 6.09 4.75
CA ALA A 58 6.38 5.74 6.17
C ALA A 58 5.13 6.18 6.97
N MET A 59 4.40 7.19 6.47
CA MET A 59 3.16 7.71 7.05
C MET A 59 1.90 6.94 6.60
N GLY A 60 1.96 6.23 5.48
CA GLY A 60 0.85 5.47 4.88
C GLY A 60 0.78 4.01 5.30
N GLN A 61 1.75 3.50 6.06
CA GLN A 61 1.69 2.16 6.66
C GLN A 61 0.67 2.09 7.81
N GLN A 62 -0.59 2.43 7.55
CA GLN A 62 -1.68 2.00 8.41
C GLN A 62 -1.65 0.47 8.43
N LYS A 63 -1.76 -0.13 9.63
CA LYS A 63 -1.92 -1.58 9.78
C LYS A 63 -3.11 -2.00 8.91
N ILE A 64 -2.82 -2.67 7.79
CA ILE A 64 -3.83 -3.37 7.01
C ILE A 64 -4.42 -4.40 7.96
N GLY A 65 -5.70 -4.24 8.31
CA GLY A 65 -6.41 -5.21 9.12
C GLY A 65 -6.33 -6.58 8.45
N SER A 66 -6.28 -7.65 9.26
CA SER A 66 -6.27 -9.00 8.70
C SER A 66 -7.51 -9.18 7.80
N PRO A 67 -7.41 -9.85 6.65
CA PRO A 67 -8.58 -10.14 5.83
C PRO A 67 -9.64 -10.87 6.67
N GLY A 68 -10.80 -10.25 6.90
CA GLY A 68 -11.86 -10.79 7.76
C GLY A 68 -11.97 -10.17 9.17
N GLU A 69 -11.10 -9.24 9.52
CA GLU A 69 -11.20 -8.51 10.79
C GLU A 69 -12.34 -7.48 10.69
N ALA A 70 -13.53 -7.87 11.16
CA ALA A 70 -14.66 -6.96 11.27
C ALA A 70 -14.22 -5.74 12.10
N LYS A 71 -14.45 -4.52 11.56
CA LYS A 71 -14.20 -3.28 12.29
C LYS A 71 -14.89 -3.39 13.65
N GLY A 72 -14.10 -3.61 14.70
CA GLY A 72 -14.62 -3.71 16.06
C GLY A 72 -15.46 -2.47 16.33
N GLY A 73 -16.77 -2.66 16.52
CA GLY A 73 -17.70 -1.57 16.80
C GLY A 73 -17.18 -0.71 17.94
N ASN A 74 -17.36 0.61 17.82
CA ASN A 74 -16.91 1.56 18.83
C ASN A 74 -17.38 1.10 20.23
N LYS A 75 -16.44 0.87 21.15
CA LYS A 75 -16.73 0.42 22.53
C LYS A 75 -17.67 1.38 23.29
N PHE A 76 -17.79 2.61 22.80
CA PHE A 76 -18.64 3.66 23.35
C PHE A 76 -19.93 3.89 22.56
N ALA A 77 -20.27 3.06 21.57
CA ALA A 77 -21.49 3.23 20.77
C ALA A 77 -22.77 3.27 21.65
N ASN A 78 -22.73 2.64 22.84
CA ASN A 78 -23.85 2.61 23.78
C ASN A 78 -23.81 3.68 24.88
N ASN A 79 -22.80 4.57 24.94
CA ASN A 79 -22.67 5.55 26.03
C ASN A 79 -23.66 6.73 26.00
N GLY A 80 -24.67 6.70 25.11
CA GLY A 80 -25.71 7.73 25.02
C GLY A 80 -27.16 7.21 25.09
N CYS A 81 -27.39 5.90 24.98
CA CYS A 81 -28.74 5.33 25.06
C CYS A 81 -29.13 5.13 26.52
N LYS A 82 -29.68 6.18 27.15
CA LYS A 82 -30.42 6.04 28.41
C LYS A 82 -31.67 5.20 28.12
N PRO A 83 -31.88 4.01 28.73
CA PRO A 83 -33.17 3.33 28.64
C PRO A 83 -34.23 4.25 29.25
N GLY A 84 -35.30 4.49 28.47
CA GLY A 84 -36.38 5.40 28.83
C GLY A 84 -36.92 5.14 30.23
N ARG A 85 -37.03 6.20 31.02
CA ARG A 85 -37.72 6.21 32.31
C ARG A 85 -39.19 5.94 32.03
N LYS A 86 -39.70 4.78 32.46
CA LYS A 86 -41.13 4.55 32.67
C LYS A 86 -41.62 5.39 33.85
#